data_AF-A0A5C7V454-F1
#
_entry.id   AF-A0A5C7V454-F1
#
_cell.length_a   1.000
_cell.length_b   1.000
_cell.length_c   1.000
_cell.angle_alpha   90.00
_cell.angle_beta   90.00
_cell.angle_gamma   90.00
#
_symmetry.space_group_name_H-M   'P 1'
#
loop_
_entity.id
_entity.type
_entity.pdbx_description
1 polymer ?
#
loop_
_entity_poly.entity_id
_entity_poly.type
_entity_poly.pdbx_seq_one_letter_code
_entity_poly.pdbx_strand_id
1 'polypeptide(L)'
;SVARGNLILVDHGQRECEKWDPDLTKETIETCDCNGQVTKTVIPERYRPSLKKSPLTFSEPLAMNAPASQMLIQDVRRALPQIQLKAGDTEWIAQQDLLASSDSDPHFVVEMENDQRAYLRFGNGELGQRPEAGTNFHAKYRVGNGPAGNVGTDSITHLVTRKTMISGAIRSVRNPLAASGGTVPESLAEAKLFAPYAFKQRQERAITADDYTAIVMREFSHRVQRAATSLRWNGSWFEVLVAIDPLGKEEAEPALLEEIRTRLYRYRRINHDLIVAVARRVPLDIELIVCVLPNYMQGHVKAELMDVFSNRELAGGKLGLFHADRLTFGDDVYLSTLVAEAQKIQGVESVAVQKLQRLFEPENNEIENGVLPLGSLEIARLDNDPSFPEYGLIRFDMRGGR
;
A
#
# COMPACT_ATOMS: atom_id res chain seq x y z
N SER A 1 32.97 2.26 -0.63
CA SER A 1 33.82 2.71 0.48
C SER A 1 33.60 1.78 1.67
N VAL A 2 34.61 1.06 2.14
CA VAL A 2 34.49 0.14 3.29
C VAL A 2 34.91 0.91 4.54
N ALA A 3 33.98 1.12 5.48
CA ALA A 3 34.32 1.75 6.75
C ALA A 3 35.15 0.79 7.61
N ARG A 4 36.43 1.11 7.83
CA ARG A 4 37.31 0.40 8.77
C ARG A 4 37.24 1.10 10.13
N GLY A 5 36.20 0.81 10.91
CA GLY A 5 36.01 1.39 12.23
C GLY A 5 34.61 1.13 12.79
N ASN A 6 34.39 1.51 14.05
CA ASN A 6 33.07 1.44 14.66
C ASN A 6 32.14 2.50 14.03
N LEU A 7 31.01 2.05 13.49
CA LEU A 7 29.98 2.93 12.94
C LEU A 7 28.91 3.18 14.00
N ILE A 8 28.62 4.46 14.24
CA ILE A 8 27.60 4.89 15.20
C ILE A 8 26.74 5.94 14.50
N LEU A 9 25.41 5.78 14.59
CA LEU A 9 24.49 6.81 14.13
C LEU A 9 24.46 7.96 15.14
N VAL A 10 24.54 9.17 14.61
CA VAL A 10 24.49 10.40 15.38
C VAL A 10 23.41 11.30 14.79
N ASP A 11 22.76 12.06 15.66
CA ASP A 11 21.70 13.00 15.33
C ASP A 11 22.01 14.36 15.95
N HIS A 12 21.43 15.40 15.36
CA HIS A 12 21.52 16.75 15.90
C HIS A 12 20.51 16.92 17.05
N GLY A 13 20.90 17.69 18.07
CA GLY A 13 20.04 18.01 19.20
C GLY A 13 20.58 17.59 20.55
N GLN A 14 19.73 17.69 21.57
CA GLN A 14 20.04 17.39 22.95
C GLN A 14 18.96 16.52 23.58
N ARG A 15 19.37 15.76 24.60
CA ARG A 15 18.46 14.99 25.45
C ARG A 15 18.06 15.83 26.65
N GLU A 16 16.77 15.91 26.88
CA GLU A 16 16.15 16.55 28.04
C GLU A 16 15.56 15.48 28.96
N CYS A 17 15.56 15.76 30.26
CA CYS A 17 14.99 14.89 31.28
C CYS A 17 13.99 15.70 32.10
N GLU A 18 12.77 15.21 32.22
CA GLU A 18 11.72 15.81 33.03
C GLU A 18 11.08 14.80 33.97
N LYS A 19 10.63 15.30 35.11
CA LYS A 19 9.79 14.58 36.06
C LYS A 19 8.49 15.33 36.21
N TRP A 20 7.38 14.61 36.17
CA TRP A 20 6.07 15.13 36.51
C TRP A 20 5.52 14.36 37.69
N ASP A 21 5.04 15.13 38.66
CA ASP A 21 4.31 14.66 39.83
C ASP A 21 2.91 15.27 39.77
N PRO A 22 2.00 14.67 39.00
CA PRO A 22 0.66 15.21 38.84
C PRO A 22 -0.23 14.76 40.00
N ASP A 23 -0.82 15.70 40.72
CA ASP A 23 -1.96 15.40 41.59
C ASP A 23 -3.19 15.18 40.68
N LEU A 24 -3.43 13.91 40.33
CA LEU A 24 -4.45 13.48 39.37
C LEU A 24 -5.79 13.13 40.02
N THR A 25 -6.04 13.59 41.24
CA THR A 25 -7.23 13.21 42.00
C THR A 25 -8.45 14.02 41.52
N LYS A 26 -9.33 13.44 40.68
CA LYS A 26 -10.55 14.13 40.23
C LYS A 26 -11.71 13.96 41.20
N GLU A 27 -11.98 12.73 41.60
CA GLU A 27 -13.12 12.38 42.45
C GLU A 27 -12.84 11.06 43.17
N THR A 28 -13.26 10.95 44.44
CA THR A 28 -13.20 9.71 45.22
C THR A 28 -14.62 9.21 45.42
N ILE A 29 -14.97 8.08 44.81
CA ILE A 29 -16.25 7.43 45.03
C ILE A 29 -16.07 6.42 46.16
N GLU A 30 -16.85 6.59 47.23
CA GLU A 30 -16.94 5.64 48.34
C GLU A 30 -18.12 4.70 48.10
N THR A 31 -17.83 3.44 47.82
CA THR A 31 -18.86 2.39 47.70
C THR A 31 -18.73 1.43 48.87
N CYS A 32 -19.81 1.29 49.65
CA CYS A 32 -19.89 0.24 50.66
C CYS A 32 -20.17 -1.10 49.97
N ASP A 33 -19.35 -2.11 50.27
CA ASP A 33 -19.71 -3.48 49.93
C ASP A 33 -20.82 -4.01 50.85
N CYS A 34 -21.38 -5.17 50.52
CA CYS A 34 -22.43 -5.82 51.30
C CYS A 34 -22.00 -6.20 52.74
N ASN A 35 -20.71 -6.04 53.07
CA ASN A 35 -20.12 -6.32 54.38
C ASN A 35 -19.77 -5.03 55.16
N GLY A 36 -20.14 -3.85 54.65
CA GLY A 36 -19.91 -2.57 55.31
C GLY A 36 -18.47 -2.05 55.23
N GLN A 37 -17.63 -2.62 54.35
CA GLN A 37 -16.32 -2.06 54.03
C GLN A 37 -16.48 -0.97 52.96
N VAL A 38 -15.93 0.21 53.26
CA VAL A 38 -15.89 1.33 52.32
C VAL A 38 -14.73 1.11 51.36
N THR A 39 -15.04 0.76 50.11
CA THR A 39 -14.06 0.76 49.02
C THR A 39 -13.99 2.17 48.43
N LYS A 40 -12.82 2.78 48.45
CA LYS A 40 -12.56 4.09 47.81
C LYS A 40 -12.04 3.84 46.40
N THR A 41 -12.82 4.19 45.39
CA THR A 41 -12.36 4.20 43.99
C THR A 41 -12.04 5.64 43.61
N VAL A 42 -10.75 5.92 43.36
CA VAL A 42 -10.30 7.24 42.88
C VAL A 42 -10.38 7.24 41.36
N ILE A 43 -11.18 8.15 40.79
CA ILE A 43 -11.21 8.36 39.34
C ILE A 43 -10.14 9.40 39.01
N PRO A 44 -9.10 9.04 38.23
CA PRO A 44 -8.05 9.99 37.90
C PRO A 44 -8.57 11.07 36.94
N GLU A 45 -8.09 12.31 37.00
CA GLU A 45 -8.43 13.32 36.00
C GLU A 45 -7.83 12.95 34.62
N ARG A 46 -8.34 13.55 33.55
CA ARG A 46 -7.69 13.42 32.22
C ARG A 46 -6.31 14.07 32.29
N TYR A 47 -5.28 13.25 32.41
CA TYR A 47 -3.91 13.73 32.47
C TYR A 47 -3.38 14.07 31.07
N ARG A 48 -2.96 15.33 30.86
CA ARG A 48 -2.40 15.81 29.59
C ARG A 48 -1.21 16.75 29.81
N PRO A 49 -0.05 16.24 30.29
CA PRO A 49 1.11 17.07 30.57
C PRO A 49 1.74 17.60 29.27
N SER A 50 2.33 18.79 29.35
CA SER A 50 3.14 19.37 28.27
C SER A 50 4.64 19.25 28.57
N LEU A 51 5.45 18.94 27.56
CA LEU A 51 6.91 19.03 27.66
C LEU A 51 7.35 20.49 27.81
N LYS A 52 8.34 20.77 28.67
CA LYS A 52 8.82 22.15 28.88
C LYS A 52 9.76 22.63 27.78
N LYS A 53 10.45 21.72 27.08
CA LYS A 53 11.34 22.04 25.95
C LYS A 53 10.72 21.63 24.63
N SER A 54 10.92 22.49 23.63
CA SER A 54 10.44 22.31 22.27
C SER A 54 11.53 22.74 21.26
N PRO A 55 11.44 22.30 20.00
CA PRO A 55 10.51 21.28 19.48
C PRO A 55 10.98 19.85 19.79
N LEU A 56 10.02 18.96 20.09
CA LEU A 56 10.27 17.53 20.26
C LEU A 56 10.70 16.90 18.92
N THR A 57 11.72 16.05 18.95
CA THR A 57 12.21 15.35 17.76
C THR A 57 11.35 14.14 17.39
N PHE A 58 11.10 13.98 16.08
CA PHE A 58 10.43 12.83 15.49
C PHE A 58 11.38 12.14 14.52
N SER A 59 11.40 10.81 14.52
CA SER A 59 12.18 10.03 13.55
C SER A 59 11.57 8.65 13.33
N GLU A 60 11.79 8.07 12.16
CA GLU A 60 11.40 6.69 11.88
C GLU A 60 12.21 5.73 12.79
N PRO A 61 11.57 4.71 13.40
CA PRO A 61 12.28 3.66 14.12
C PRO A 61 13.31 2.98 13.21
N LEU A 62 14.58 2.97 13.65
CA LEU A 62 15.68 2.47 12.86
C LEU A 62 15.68 0.93 12.80
N ALA A 63 15.80 0.36 11.59
CA ALA A 63 15.86 -1.08 11.39
C ALA A 63 17.23 -1.65 11.82
N MET A 64 17.28 -2.53 12.82
CA MET A 64 18.52 -2.99 13.47
C MET A 64 19.60 -3.60 12.54
N ASN A 65 19.25 -4.06 11.34
CA ASN A 65 20.15 -4.77 10.42
C ASN A 65 20.26 -4.12 9.02
N ALA A 66 19.91 -2.83 8.88
CA ALA A 66 20.00 -2.12 7.60
C ALA A 66 21.35 -1.39 7.44
N PRO A 67 21.84 -1.20 6.19
CA PRO A 67 22.98 -0.32 5.94
C PRO A 67 22.69 1.11 6.40
N ALA A 68 23.71 1.80 6.95
CA ALA A 68 23.56 3.18 7.42
C ALA A 68 23.05 4.13 6.32
N SER A 69 23.43 3.90 5.06
CA SER A 69 22.93 4.68 3.92
C SER A 69 21.42 4.55 3.70
N GLN A 70 20.84 3.40 4.04
CA GLN A 70 19.40 3.17 3.96
C GLN A 70 18.69 3.74 5.19
N MET A 71 19.29 3.64 6.38
CA MET A 71 18.75 4.20 7.63
C MET A 71 18.61 5.73 7.62
N LEU A 72 19.38 6.43 6.78
CA LEU A 72 19.27 7.88 6.61
C LEU A 72 18.06 8.30 5.75
N ILE A 73 17.48 7.38 4.98
CA ILE A 73 16.29 7.63 4.16
C ILE A 73 15.07 7.28 5.02
N GLN A 74 14.48 8.29 5.65
CA GLN A 74 13.31 8.11 6.52
C GLN A 74 12.03 8.58 5.84
N ASP A 75 10.92 7.89 6.09
CA ASP A 75 9.58 8.37 5.76
C ASP A 75 8.99 9.13 6.95
N VAL A 76 8.72 10.42 6.74
CA VAL A 76 8.11 11.31 7.76
C VAL A 76 6.78 10.74 8.28
N ARG A 77 6.03 10.00 7.46
CA ARG A 77 4.75 9.38 7.87
C ARG A 77 4.90 8.22 8.84
N ARG A 78 6.10 7.66 8.96
CA ARG A 78 6.45 6.60 9.91
C ARG A 78 7.21 7.12 11.13
N ALA A 79 7.44 8.43 11.20
CA ALA A 79 8.17 9.03 12.29
C ALA A 79 7.37 8.92 13.59
N LEU A 80 8.04 8.47 14.66
CA LEU A 80 7.53 8.46 16.02
C LEU A 80 8.28 9.49 16.87
N PRO A 81 7.65 10.04 17.91
CA PRO A 81 8.32 10.97 18.80
C PRO A 81 9.47 10.28 19.54
N GLN A 82 10.63 10.92 19.58
CA GLN A 82 11.83 10.46 20.27
C GLN A 82 11.74 10.76 21.77
N ILE A 83 10.88 10.00 22.46
CA ILE A 83 10.59 10.11 23.89
C ILE A 83 10.53 8.72 24.52
N GLN A 84 11.17 8.59 25.67
CA GLN A 84 11.05 7.47 26.58
C GLN A 84 10.30 7.96 27.82
N LEU A 85 9.22 7.27 28.17
CA LEU A 85 8.38 7.63 29.30
C LEU A 85 8.29 6.46 30.27
N LYS A 86 8.55 6.71 31.55
CA LYS A 86 8.49 5.67 32.59
C LYS A 86 7.67 6.11 33.79
N ALA A 87 6.90 5.18 34.35
CA ALA A 87 6.21 5.32 35.63
C ALA A 87 6.62 4.15 36.53
N GLY A 88 7.46 4.40 37.53
CA GLY A 88 8.13 3.33 38.27
C GLY A 88 8.94 2.43 37.32
N ASP A 89 8.64 1.13 37.34
CA ASP A 89 9.25 0.13 36.45
C ASP A 89 8.51 -0.05 35.11
N THR A 90 7.31 0.55 34.98
CA THR A 90 6.51 0.46 33.75
C THR A 90 7.01 1.44 32.70
N GLU A 91 7.39 0.91 31.55
CA GLU A 91 7.72 1.71 30.36
C GLU A 91 6.45 1.96 29.54
N TRP A 92 6.22 3.23 29.22
CA TRP A 92 5.14 3.67 28.38
C TRP A 92 5.65 3.86 26.96
N ILE A 93 4.92 3.33 25.98
CA ILE A 93 5.34 3.29 24.57
C ILE A 93 4.55 4.35 23.78
N ALA A 94 5.27 5.17 23.03
CA ALA A 94 4.67 6.15 22.15
C ALA A 94 4.07 5.47 20.92
N GLN A 95 2.81 5.79 20.61
CA GLN A 95 2.08 5.32 19.43
C GLN A 95 1.63 6.52 18.57
N GLN A 96 1.27 6.25 17.31
CA GLN A 96 0.66 7.27 16.43
C GLN A 96 -0.78 7.59 16.88
N ASP A 97 -1.53 6.54 17.22
CA ASP A 97 -2.87 6.60 17.79
C ASP A 97 -3.06 5.45 18.81
N LEU A 98 -4.20 5.43 19.49
CA LEU A 98 -4.52 4.40 20.49
C LEU A 98 -5.60 3.42 20.01
N LEU A 99 -6.02 3.49 18.74
CA LEU A 99 -7.17 2.73 18.22
C LEU A 99 -6.97 1.22 18.30
N ALA A 100 -5.72 0.76 18.18
CA ALA A 100 -5.33 -0.64 18.29
C ALA A 100 -4.81 -1.03 19.69
N SER A 101 -4.85 -0.13 20.66
CA SER A 101 -4.34 -0.39 22.02
C SER A 101 -5.41 -1.03 22.89
N SER A 102 -5.03 -2.05 23.65
CA SER A 102 -5.87 -2.67 24.67
C SER A 102 -6.02 -1.76 25.91
N ASP A 103 -6.96 -2.07 26.79
CA ASP A 103 -7.22 -1.33 28.03
C ASP A 103 -6.05 -1.30 29.02
N SER A 104 -5.11 -2.24 28.89
CA SER A 104 -3.96 -2.45 29.78
C SER A 104 -2.63 -2.11 29.13
N ASP A 105 -2.62 -1.75 27.84
CA ASP A 105 -1.40 -1.36 27.13
C ASP A 105 -0.90 0.01 27.64
N PRO A 106 0.33 0.13 28.16
CA PRO A 106 0.90 1.40 28.63
C PRO A 106 1.31 2.28 27.43
N HIS A 107 0.34 2.70 26.63
CA HIS A 107 0.54 3.48 25.42
C HIS A 107 0.16 4.95 25.63
N PHE A 108 0.86 5.83 24.91
CA PHE A 108 0.54 7.25 24.85
C PHE A 108 0.80 7.81 23.47
N VAL A 109 0.20 8.97 23.18
CA VAL A 109 0.37 9.70 21.92
C VAL A 109 0.94 11.08 22.25
N VAL A 110 1.84 11.57 21.40
CA VAL A 110 2.28 12.96 21.45
C VAL A 110 1.46 13.80 20.48
N GLU A 111 0.86 14.87 20.99
CA GLU A 111 0.11 15.85 20.22
C GLU A 111 0.91 17.15 20.17
N MET A 112 1.19 17.63 18.95
CA MET A 112 1.93 18.86 18.72
C MET A 112 0.98 20.02 18.48
N GLU A 113 1.17 21.13 19.18
CA GLU A 113 0.45 22.39 18.95
C GLU A 113 1.18 23.25 17.90
N ASN A 114 0.49 24.27 17.38
CA ASN A 114 1.04 25.20 16.37
C ASN A 114 2.27 25.98 16.85
N ASP A 115 2.43 26.16 18.15
CA ASP A 115 3.61 26.78 18.77
C ASP A 115 4.73 25.77 19.06
N GLN A 116 4.63 24.56 18.51
CA GLN A 116 5.57 23.44 18.64
C GLN A 116 5.67 22.85 20.06
N ARG A 117 4.73 23.16 20.96
CA ARG A 117 4.63 22.47 22.25
C ARG A 117 4.07 21.07 22.06
N ALA A 118 4.65 20.12 22.79
CA ALA A 118 4.23 18.72 22.80
C ALA A 118 3.40 18.44 24.04
N TYR A 119 2.19 17.90 23.86
CA TYR A 119 1.31 17.39 24.90
C TYR A 119 1.26 15.87 24.83
N LEU A 120 1.26 15.21 25.98
CA LEU A 120 1.10 13.76 26.05
C LEU A 120 -0.36 13.42 26.31
N ARG A 121 -0.95 12.57 25.46
CA ARG A 121 -2.28 12.01 25.67
C ARG A 121 -2.16 10.52 25.95
N PHE A 122 -2.66 10.12 27.11
CA PHE A 122 -2.75 8.72 27.53
C PHE A 122 -4.08 8.08 27.13
N GLY A 123 -4.17 6.77 27.34
CA GLY A 123 -5.40 6.01 27.18
C GLY A 123 -6.48 6.38 28.19
N ASN A 124 -7.70 5.93 27.90
CA ASN A 124 -8.88 6.17 28.73
C ASN A 124 -9.31 4.93 29.54
N GLY A 125 -8.60 3.81 29.41
CA GLY A 125 -8.97 2.51 29.99
C GLY A 125 -9.81 1.64 29.05
N GLU A 126 -10.08 2.08 27.83
CA GLU A 126 -10.66 1.27 26.75
C GLU A 126 -9.69 1.18 25.57
N LEU A 127 -9.10 2.33 25.20
CA LEU A 127 -8.09 2.46 24.15
C LEU A 127 -6.77 2.91 24.78
N GLY A 128 -6.01 1.94 25.27
CA GLY A 128 -4.81 2.18 26.07
C GLY A 128 -5.09 2.33 27.56
N GLN A 129 -4.08 2.01 28.36
CA GLN A 129 -4.06 2.16 29.80
C GLN A 129 -4.23 3.62 30.21
N ARG A 130 -5.13 3.83 31.19
CA ARG A 130 -5.28 5.11 31.87
C ARG A 130 -4.30 5.18 33.05
N PRO A 131 -3.51 6.25 33.19
CA PRO A 131 -2.66 6.44 34.36
C PRO A 131 -3.48 6.50 35.65
N GLU A 132 -3.00 5.84 36.70
CA GLU A 132 -3.60 5.91 38.02
C GLU A 132 -3.38 7.28 38.67
N ALA A 133 -4.22 7.65 39.64
CA ALA A 133 -4.04 8.88 40.38
C ALA A 133 -2.69 8.88 41.13
N GLY A 134 -1.94 9.98 41.04
CA GLY A 134 -0.61 10.11 41.67
C GLY A 134 0.52 9.39 40.92
N THR A 135 0.29 8.92 39.68
CA THR A 135 1.35 8.30 38.87
C THR A 135 2.47 9.30 38.56
N ASN A 136 3.68 8.97 39.00
CA ASN A 136 4.88 9.76 38.80
C ASN A 136 5.60 9.40 37.51
N PHE A 137 5.65 10.32 36.56
CA PHE A 137 6.25 10.09 35.26
C PHE A 137 7.66 10.68 35.13
N HIS A 138 8.53 9.92 34.50
CA HIS A 138 9.89 10.32 34.12
C HIS A 138 10.01 10.29 32.60
N ALA A 139 10.12 11.45 31.99
CA ALA A 139 10.29 11.59 30.55
C ALA A 139 11.76 11.86 30.21
N LYS A 140 12.29 11.13 29.23
CA LYS A 140 13.57 11.42 28.57
C LYS A 140 13.30 11.60 27.10
N TYR A 141 13.54 12.77 26.56
CA TYR A 141 13.15 13.06 25.19
C TYR A 141 14.20 13.90 24.47
N ARG A 142 14.06 13.97 23.15
CA ARG A 142 14.99 14.68 22.29
C ARG A 142 14.41 15.99 21.77
N VAL A 143 15.22 17.02 21.75
CA VAL A 143 14.92 18.28 21.05
C VAL A 143 16.06 18.61 20.10
N GLY A 144 15.74 19.13 18.91
CA GLY A 144 16.76 19.48 17.91
C GLY A 144 16.38 19.15 16.48
N ASN A 145 15.25 19.69 16.01
CA ASN A 145 14.77 19.50 14.63
C ASN A 145 15.34 20.54 13.66
N GLY A 146 15.03 20.34 12.38
CA GLY A 146 15.30 21.33 11.34
C GLY A 146 16.61 21.13 10.59
N PRO A 147 16.83 21.98 9.57
CA PRO A 147 17.95 21.85 8.66
C PRO A 147 19.31 22.15 9.28
N ALA A 148 19.36 22.72 10.49
CA ALA A 148 20.60 23.00 11.21
C ALA A 148 21.45 21.75 11.47
N GLY A 149 20.81 20.58 11.56
CA GLY A 149 21.51 19.30 11.69
C GLY A 149 22.05 18.73 10.38
N ASN A 150 21.69 19.31 9.23
CA ASN A 150 22.12 18.82 7.92
C ASN A 150 23.50 19.39 7.61
N VAL A 151 24.53 18.56 7.77
CA VAL A 151 25.93 18.94 7.51
C VAL A 151 26.54 18.04 6.45
N GLY A 152 27.52 18.58 5.73
CA GLY A 152 28.22 17.86 4.66
C GLY A 152 28.96 16.62 5.16
N THR A 153 29.43 15.81 4.21
CA THR A 153 30.38 14.73 4.51
C THR A 153 31.62 15.30 5.19
N ASP A 154 32.22 14.52 6.09
CA ASP A 154 33.45 14.88 6.82
C ASP A 154 33.38 16.18 7.64
N SER A 155 32.18 16.66 7.97
CA SER A 155 31.97 17.86 8.80
C SER A 155 31.91 17.56 10.31
N ILE A 156 31.54 16.34 10.70
CA ILE A 156 31.50 15.89 12.09
C ILE A 156 32.85 15.27 12.45
N THR A 157 33.76 16.09 12.94
CA THR A 157 35.18 15.73 13.17
C THR A 157 35.58 15.70 14.65
N HIS A 158 34.73 16.20 15.54
CA HIS A 158 35.01 16.30 16.97
C HIS A 158 34.16 15.32 17.78
N LEU A 159 34.78 14.67 18.76
CA LEU A 159 34.11 13.90 19.79
C LEU A 159 34.24 14.64 21.12
N VAL A 160 33.11 14.89 21.78
CA VAL A 160 33.07 15.52 23.09
C VAL A 160 32.61 14.48 24.11
N THR A 161 33.38 14.28 25.17
CA THR A 161 33.03 13.38 26.28
C THR A 161 32.75 14.18 27.55
N ARG A 162 31.73 13.79 28.32
CA ARG A 162 31.34 14.54 29.53
C ARG A 162 32.08 14.12 30.80
N LYS A 163 32.35 12.82 30.98
CA LYS A 163 32.86 12.26 32.25
C LYS A 163 34.09 11.35 32.11
N THR A 164 34.51 11.05 30.89
CA THR A 164 35.57 10.06 30.62
C THR A 164 36.55 10.62 29.61
N MET A 165 37.83 10.68 29.99
CA MET A 165 38.92 10.96 29.06
C MET A 165 39.20 9.68 28.26
N ILE A 166 38.92 9.70 26.97
CA ILE A 166 39.29 8.61 26.05
C ILE A 166 40.62 9.00 25.43
N SER A 167 41.73 8.73 26.12
CA SER A 167 43.07 9.01 25.60
C SER A 167 43.60 7.83 24.79
N GLY A 168 44.14 8.11 23.59
CA GLY A 168 44.86 7.14 22.75
C GLY A 168 44.04 6.06 22.02
N ALA A 169 42.76 5.86 22.36
CA ALA A 169 41.94 4.80 21.77
C ALA A 169 41.24 5.19 20.44
N ILE A 170 41.04 6.49 20.18
CA ILE A 170 40.33 6.98 18.99
C ILE A 170 41.29 7.82 18.15
N ARG A 171 41.61 7.33 16.94
CA ARG A 171 42.55 7.99 16.02
C ARG A 171 41.92 9.16 15.25
N SER A 172 40.67 9.00 14.82
CA SER A 172 39.96 9.99 14.01
C SER A 172 38.46 9.76 14.09
N VAL A 173 37.68 10.84 14.05
CA VAL A 173 36.23 10.81 13.92
C VAL A 173 35.85 11.53 12.63
N ARG A 174 34.92 10.96 11.89
CA ARG A 174 34.40 11.52 10.63
C ARG A 174 33.01 10.95 10.34
N ASN A 175 32.20 11.71 9.61
CA ASN A 175 30.95 11.23 9.01
C ASN A 175 31.13 11.03 7.50
N PRO A 176 31.36 9.80 7.01
CA PRO A 176 31.52 9.56 5.58
C PRO A 176 30.26 9.87 4.76
N LEU A 177 29.10 9.82 5.41
CA LEU A 177 27.81 10.22 4.83
C LEU A 177 27.44 11.60 5.36
N ALA A 178 26.86 12.44 4.50
CA ALA A 178 26.29 13.71 4.91
C ALA A 178 25.15 13.47 5.91
N ALA A 179 25.09 14.28 6.96
CA ALA A 179 23.94 14.27 7.84
C ALA A 179 22.77 14.93 7.09
N SER A 180 21.64 14.25 7.05
CA SER A 180 20.46 14.65 6.29
C SER A 180 19.18 14.20 7.00
N GLY A 181 18.02 14.60 6.48
CA GLY A 181 16.71 14.26 7.06
C GLY A 181 16.17 15.31 8.04
N GLY A 182 16.98 16.29 8.46
CA GLY A 182 16.51 17.42 9.26
C GLY A 182 15.60 18.34 8.44
N THR A 183 14.31 18.34 8.73
CA THR A 183 13.29 19.16 8.05
C THR A 183 12.57 20.08 9.03
N VAL A 184 12.02 21.18 8.50
CA VAL A 184 11.19 22.10 9.26
C VAL A 184 9.79 21.47 9.43
N PRO A 185 9.10 21.67 10.57
CA PRO A 185 7.71 21.25 10.70
C PRO A 185 6.84 21.85 9.58
N GLU A 186 5.83 21.11 9.14
CA GLU A 186 4.82 21.62 8.20
C GLU A 186 4.13 22.86 8.77
N SER A 187 3.94 23.89 7.95
CA SER A 187 3.27 25.11 8.39
C SER A 187 1.76 24.92 8.52
N LEU A 188 1.11 25.73 9.38
CA LEU A 188 -0.35 25.69 9.51
C LEU A 188 -1.09 25.98 8.19
N ALA A 189 -0.52 26.82 7.32
CA ALA A 189 -1.11 27.14 6.01
C ALA A 189 -1.08 25.93 5.07
N GLU A 190 0.04 25.23 5.01
CA GLU A 190 0.18 23.98 4.23
C GLU A 190 -0.70 22.89 4.80
N ALA A 191 -0.70 22.69 6.13
CA ALA A 191 -1.55 21.71 6.79
C ALA A 191 -3.04 21.92 6.45
N LYS A 192 -3.53 23.17 6.44
CA LYS A 192 -4.91 23.49 6.02
C LYS A 192 -5.20 23.15 4.56
N LEU A 193 -4.20 23.33 3.68
CA LEU A 193 -4.32 23.01 2.26
C LEU A 193 -4.32 21.50 2.03
N PHE A 194 -3.43 20.74 2.68
CA PHE A 194 -3.21 19.33 2.41
C PHE A 194 -4.07 18.37 3.24
N ALA A 195 -4.41 18.71 4.49
CA ALA A 195 -5.14 17.82 5.39
C ALA A 195 -6.46 17.29 4.81
N PRO A 196 -7.31 18.08 4.13
CA PRO A 196 -8.54 17.57 3.52
C PRO A 196 -8.28 16.53 2.41
N TYR A 197 -7.19 16.69 1.66
CA TYR A 197 -6.83 15.77 0.58
C TYR A 197 -6.15 14.50 1.11
N ALA A 198 -5.46 14.56 2.25
CA ALA A 198 -4.80 13.39 2.85
C ALA A 198 -5.81 12.24 3.07
N PHE A 199 -7.01 12.56 3.58
CA PHE A 199 -8.07 11.57 3.79
C PHE A 199 -8.71 11.05 2.49
N LYS A 200 -8.66 11.83 1.40
CA LYS A 200 -9.20 11.42 0.08
C LYS A 200 -8.20 10.57 -0.70
N GLN A 201 -6.91 10.91 -0.63
CA GLN A 201 -5.87 10.21 -1.36
C GLN A 201 -5.53 8.86 -0.75
N ARG A 202 -5.58 8.75 0.59
CA ARG A 202 -5.21 7.55 1.31
C ARG A 202 -6.37 7.02 2.12
N GLN A 203 -7.16 6.16 1.49
CA GLN A 203 -8.24 5.48 2.19
C GLN A 203 -7.66 4.38 3.10
N GLU A 204 -7.91 4.54 4.40
CA GLU A 204 -7.57 3.58 5.46
C GLU A 204 -8.76 2.64 5.77
N ARG A 205 -9.72 2.55 4.85
CA ARG A 205 -10.86 1.60 4.88
C ARG A 205 -11.32 1.28 3.46
N ALA A 206 -11.92 0.13 3.24
CA ALA A 206 -12.53 -0.24 1.96
C ALA A 206 -14.03 -0.53 2.14
N ILE A 207 -14.86 0.17 1.38
CA ILE A 207 -16.33 0.05 1.42
C ILE A 207 -16.85 -0.41 0.06
N THR A 208 -16.41 0.24 -1.01
CA THR A 208 -16.76 -0.11 -2.39
C THR A 208 -15.77 -1.11 -2.97
N ALA A 209 -16.16 -1.81 -4.05
CA ALA A 209 -15.24 -2.68 -4.79
C ALA A 209 -14.00 -1.91 -5.26
N ASP A 210 -14.20 -0.70 -5.79
CA ASP A 210 -13.10 0.15 -6.28
C ASP A 210 -12.12 0.54 -5.18
N ASP A 211 -12.55 0.65 -3.92
CA ASP A 211 -11.65 0.93 -2.80
C ASP A 211 -10.62 -0.20 -2.62
N TYR A 212 -11.05 -1.47 -2.70
CA TYR A 212 -10.16 -2.62 -2.60
C TYR A 212 -9.19 -2.64 -3.78
N THR A 213 -9.71 -2.44 -5.00
CA THR A 213 -8.89 -2.36 -6.22
C THR A 213 -7.84 -1.26 -6.09
N ALA A 214 -8.23 -0.06 -5.64
CA ALA A 214 -7.32 1.07 -5.47
C ALA A 214 -6.22 0.79 -4.42
N ILE A 215 -6.54 0.08 -3.33
CA ILE A 215 -5.53 -0.31 -2.33
C ILE A 215 -4.52 -1.30 -2.94
N VAL A 216 -4.99 -2.28 -3.70
CA VAL A 216 -4.10 -3.24 -4.40
C VAL A 216 -3.19 -2.49 -5.37
N MET A 217 -3.76 -1.67 -6.25
CA MET A 217 -2.98 -0.91 -7.25
C MET A 217 -2.01 0.08 -6.61
N ARG A 218 -2.36 0.66 -5.46
CA ARG A 218 -1.47 1.58 -4.72
C ARG A 218 -0.27 0.86 -4.13
N GLU A 219 -0.45 -0.31 -3.55
CA GLU A 219 0.58 -0.97 -2.72
C GLU A 219 1.34 -2.08 -3.44
N PHE A 220 0.75 -2.69 -4.47
CA PHE A 220 1.28 -3.85 -5.17
C PHE A 220 1.55 -3.62 -6.67
N SER A 221 1.50 -2.37 -7.17
CA SER A 221 1.73 -2.03 -8.59
C SER A 221 3.05 -2.51 -9.19
N HIS A 222 4.05 -2.82 -8.37
CA HIS A 222 5.33 -3.36 -8.82
C HIS A 222 5.27 -4.87 -9.16
N ARG A 223 4.21 -5.58 -8.73
CA ARG A 223 3.99 -7.03 -8.94
C ARG A 223 2.63 -7.35 -9.55
N VAL A 224 1.70 -6.41 -9.53
CA VAL A 224 0.33 -6.55 -10.04
C VAL A 224 0.13 -5.51 -11.15
N GLN A 225 -0.24 -5.97 -12.34
CA GLN A 225 -0.53 -5.09 -13.46
C GLN A 225 -1.91 -4.49 -13.34
N ARG A 226 -2.91 -5.31 -12.99
CA ARG A 226 -4.30 -4.92 -12.83
C ARG A 226 -4.96 -5.72 -11.71
N ALA A 227 -6.01 -5.15 -11.14
CA ALA A 227 -6.89 -5.85 -10.22
C ALA A 227 -8.33 -5.42 -10.51
N ALA A 228 -9.26 -6.30 -10.20
CA ALA A 228 -10.68 -5.98 -10.19
C ALA A 228 -11.31 -6.58 -8.94
N THR A 229 -12.33 -5.91 -8.42
CA THR A 229 -13.04 -6.37 -7.24
C THR A 229 -14.53 -6.42 -7.52
N SER A 230 -15.23 -7.38 -6.92
CA SER A 230 -16.68 -7.38 -6.84
C SER A 230 -17.13 -7.67 -5.42
N LEU A 231 -18.26 -7.07 -5.04
CA LEU A 231 -18.96 -7.35 -3.79
C LEU A 231 -20.18 -8.19 -4.14
N ARG A 232 -20.31 -9.38 -3.57
CA ARG A 232 -21.44 -10.28 -3.86
C ARG A 232 -22.05 -10.86 -2.58
N TRP A 233 -23.35 -11.12 -2.63
CA TRP A 233 -24.03 -11.93 -1.62
C TRP A 233 -23.87 -13.40 -2.00
N ASN A 234 -23.31 -14.23 -1.11
CA ASN A 234 -23.11 -15.66 -1.36
C ASN A 234 -24.28 -16.54 -0.88
N GLY A 235 -25.37 -15.93 -0.42
CA GLY A 235 -26.51 -16.63 0.19
C GLY A 235 -26.57 -16.54 1.71
N SER A 236 -25.45 -16.25 2.38
CA SER A 236 -25.38 -16.17 3.85
C SER A 236 -24.70 -14.90 4.37
N TRP A 237 -23.71 -14.37 3.66
CA TRP A 237 -23.06 -13.09 3.97
C TRP A 237 -22.53 -12.42 2.70
N PHE A 238 -22.01 -11.20 2.86
CA PHE A 238 -21.33 -10.50 1.78
C PHE A 238 -19.87 -10.94 1.69
N GLU A 239 -19.41 -11.15 0.47
CA GLU A 239 -18.05 -11.54 0.14
C GLU A 239 -17.44 -10.53 -0.81
N VAL A 240 -16.18 -10.16 -0.53
CA VAL A 240 -15.33 -9.35 -1.39
C VAL A 240 -14.46 -10.30 -2.19
N LEU A 241 -14.67 -10.35 -3.50
CA LEU A 241 -13.82 -11.09 -4.42
C LEU A 241 -12.86 -10.13 -5.11
N VAL A 242 -11.57 -10.31 -4.89
CA VAL A 242 -10.51 -9.54 -5.55
C VAL A 242 -9.77 -10.46 -6.53
N ALA A 243 -9.88 -10.14 -7.81
CA ALA A 243 -9.15 -10.81 -8.88
C ALA A 243 -7.86 -10.04 -9.20
N ILE A 244 -6.75 -10.77 -9.29
CA ILE A 244 -5.41 -10.23 -9.49
C ILE A 244 -4.86 -10.67 -10.85
N ASP A 245 -4.39 -9.71 -11.62
CA ASP A 245 -3.62 -9.92 -12.84
C ASP A 245 -2.13 -9.58 -12.57
N PRO A 246 -1.26 -10.58 -12.39
CA PRO A 246 0.13 -10.35 -12.01
C PRO A 246 0.93 -9.73 -13.15
N LEU A 247 1.91 -8.90 -12.81
CA LEU A 247 2.71 -8.20 -13.81
C LEU A 247 3.63 -9.17 -14.56
N GLY A 248 3.46 -9.23 -15.89
CA GLY A 248 4.31 -10.02 -16.79
C GLY A 248 4.19 -11.54 -16.62
N LYS A 249 3.16 -12.01 -15.92
CA LYS A 249 2.87 -13.43 -15.69
C LYS A 249 1.36 -13.64 -15.84
N GLU A 250 0.96 -14.87 -16.15
CA GLU A 250 -0.46 -15.24 -16.16
C GLU A 250 -0.92 -15.85 -14.83
N GLU A 251 0.01 -16.49 -14.11
CA GLU A 251 -0.22 -17.08 -12.80
C GLU A 251 0.36 -16.19 -11.71
N ALA A 252 -0.38 -16.04 -10.62
CA ALA A 252 0.12 -15.39 -9.41
C ALA A 252 0.68 -16.44 -8.45
N GLU A 253 1.83 -16.15 -7.88
CA GLU A 253 2.41 -16.98 -6.81
C GLU A 253 1.46 -16.96 -5.60
N PRO A 254 1.16 -18.12 -4.97
CA PRO A 254 0.26 -18.18 -3.81
C PRO A 254 0.67 -17.24 -2.67
N ALA A 255 1.97 -17.03 -2.49
CA ALA A 255 2.50 -16.09 -1.51
C ALA A 255 2.07 -14.63 -1.77
N LEU A 256 1.99 -14.20 -3.03
CA LEU A 256 1.49 -12.86 -3.40
C LEU A 256 0.02 -12.71 -3.04
N LEU A 257 -0.80 -13.71 -3.36
CA LEU A 257 -2.24 -13.67 -3.07
C LEU A 257 -2.50 -13.61 -1.56
N GLU A 258 -1.76 -14.39 -0.77
CA GLU A 258 -1.87 -14.36 0.70
C GLU A 258 -1.36 -13.06 1.32
N GLU A 259 -0.30 -12.47 0.75
CA GLU A 259 0.21 -11.16 1.17
C GLU A 259 -0.84 -10.07 0.92
N ILE A 260 -1.43 -10.04 -0.28
CA ILE A 260 -2.51 -9.10 -0.63
C ILE A 260 -3.73 -9.33 0.27
N ARG A 261 -4.16 -10.59 0.47
CA ARG A 261 -5.30 -10.95 1.33
C ARG A 261 -5.09 -10.46 2.76
N THR A 262 -3.93 -10.75 3.35
CA THR A 262 -3.57 -10.32 4.71
C THR A 262 -3.55 -8.80 4.82
N ARG A 263 -3.09 -8.11 3.78
CA ARG A 263 -3.05 -6.66 3.74
C ARG A 263 -4.45 -6.06 3.66
N LEU A 264 -5.27 -6.52 2.72
CA LEU A 264 -6.66 -6.08 2.54
C LEU A 264 -7.56 -6.42 3.72
N TYR A 265 -7.26 -7.47 4.47
CA TYR A 265 -8.02 -7.87 5.66
C TYR A 265 -8.10 -6.76 6.71
N ARG A 266 -7.07 -5.90 6.79
CA ARG A 266 -7.02 -4.73 7.68
C ARG A 266 -8.00 -3.62 7.29
N TYR A 267 -8.30 -3.50 6.00
CA TYR A 267 -9.18 -2.48 5.45
C TYR A 267 -10.62 -2.95 5.28
N ARG A 268 -10.86 -4.26 5.43
CA ARG A 268 -12.14 -4.86 5.06
C ARG A 268 -13.28 -4.29 5.90
N ARG A 269 -14.43 -4.18 5.27
CA ARG A 269 -15.68 -3.91 5.96
C ARG A 269 -16.01 -5.05 6.94
N ILE A 270 -16.49 -4.70 8.14
CA ILE A 270 -16.96 -5.68 9.12
C ILE A 270 -18.08 -6.56 8.51
N ASN A 271 -18.14 -7.83 8.91
CA ASN A 271 -19.07 -8.84 8.38
C ASN A 271 -18.95 -9.10 6.86
N HIS A 272 -17.79 -8.83 6.27
CA HIS A 272 -17.48 -9.27 4.91
C HIS A 272 -16.31 -10.25 4.94
N ASP A 273 -16.47 -11.35 4.19
CA ASP A 273 -15.37 -12.23 3.87
C ASP A 273 -14.56 -11.67 2.72
N LEU A 274 -13.27 -12.02 2.66
CA LEU A 274 -12.34 -11.54 1.67
C LEU A 274 -11.64 -12.71 1.02
N ILE A 275 -11.81 -12.84 -0.30
CA ILE A 275 -11.12 -13.81 -1.14
C ILE A 275 -10.28 -13.04 -2.15
N VAL A 276 -9.02 -13.45 -2.28
CA VAL A 276 -8.10 -12.92 -3.29
C VAL A 276 -7.68 -14.09 -4.17
N ALA A 277 -7.89 -13.97 -5.47
CA ALA A 277 -7.61 -15.03 -6.45
C ALA A 277 -7.01 -14.44 -7.73
N VAL A 278 -6.44 -15.30 -8.57
CA VAL A 278 -6.02 -14.93 -9.93
C VAL A 278 -7.22 -14.57 -10.80
N ALA A 279 -7.02 -13.65 -11.74
CA ALA A 279 -7.96 -13.33 -12.80
C ALA A 279 -8.45 -14.58 -13.54
N ARG A 280 -9.76 -14.73 -13.72
CA ARG A 280 -10.29 -15.82 -14.55
C ARG A 280 -10.05 -15.47 -16.01
N ARG A 281 -9.13 -16.19 -16.66
CA ARG A 281 -8.89 -16.08 -18.10
C ARG A 281 -9.98 -16.82 -18.87
N VAL A 282 -10.62 -16.15 -19.82
CA VAL A 282 -11.70 -16.71 -20.64
C VAL A 282 -11.17 -16.98 -22.05
N PRO A 283 -10.85 -18.23 -22.38
CA PRO A 283 -10.40 -18.59 -23.72
C PRO A 283 -11.54 -18.42 -24.73
N LEU A 284 -11.24 -17.82 -25.88
CA LEU A 284 -12.21 -17.51 -26.92
C LEU A 284 -12.12 -18.50 -28.10
N ASP A 285 -13.24 -18.77 -28.77
CA ASP A 285 -13.28 -19.45 -30.08
C ASP A 285 -13.85 -18.49 -31.12
N ILE A 286 -12.99 -18.00 -32.01
CA ILE A 286 -13.32 -16.98 -33.01
C ILE A 286 -13.10 -17.56 -34.42
N GLU A 287 -14.09 -17.37 -35.30
CA GLU A 287 -13.99 -17.74 -36.71
C GLU A 287 -14.44 -16.58 -37.60
N LEU A 288 -13.58 -16.21 -38.53
CA LEU A 288 -13.76 -15.07 -39.43
C LEU A 288 -13.72 -15.56 -40.88
N ILE A 289 -14.73 -15.20 -41.67
CA ILE A 289 -14.70 -15.33 -43.12
C ILE A 289 -14.14 -14.02 -43.69
N VAL A 290 -13.03 -14.10 -44.41
CA VAL A 290 -12.34 -12.94 -44.98
C VAL A 290 -12.29 -13.05 -46.49
N CYS A 291 -12.92 -12.12 -47.19
CA CYS A 291 -12.80 -11.98 -48.64
C CYS A 291 -11.62 -11.08 -48.97
N VAL A 292 -10.73 -11.57 -49.83
CA VAL A 292 -9.50 -10.89 -50.26
C VAL A 292 -9.69 -10.31 -51.65
N LEU A 293 -9.21 -9.08 -51.86
CA LEU A 293 -9.23 -8.40 -53.15
C LEU A 293 -8.42 -9.21 -54.19
N PRO A 294 -8.85 -9.26 -55.47
CA PRO A 294 -8.25 -10.13 -56.50
C PRO A 294 -6.73 -9.96 -56.73
N ASN A 295 -6.20 -8.77 -56.45
CA ASN A 295 -4.79 -8.44 -56.68
C ASN A 295 -3.87 -8.82 -55.51
N TYR A 296 -4.44 -9.36 -54.42
CA TYR A 296 -3.71 -9.72 -53.21
C TYR A 296 -3.66 -11.25 -53.05
N MET A 297 -2.54 -11.76 -52.54
CA MET A 297 -2.37 -13.18 -52.24
C MET A 297 -2.97 -13.52 -50.88
N GLN A 298 -3.80 -14.58 -50.83
CA GLN A 298 -4.44 -15.00 -49.59
C GLN A 298 -3.44 -15.25 -48.45
N GLY A 299 -2.29 -15.86 -48.77
CA GLY A 299 -1.26 -16.18 -47.79
C GLY A 299 -0.66 -14.96 -47.08
N HIS A 300 -0.47 -13.85 -47.80
CA HIS A 300 0.06 -12.62 -47.21
C HIS A 300 -0.96 -11.95 -46.29
N VAL A 301 -2.21 -11.83 -46.74
CA VAL A 301 -3.29 -11.26 -45.93
C VAL A 301 -3.54 -12.12 -44.68
N LYS A 302 -3.52 -13.45 -44.80
CA LYS A 302 -3.66 -14.36 -43.66
C LYS A 302 -2.52 -14.21 -42.66
N ALA A 303 -1.28 -14.03 -43.11
CA ALA A 303 -0.15 -13.80 -42.21
C ALA A 303 -0.31 -12.48 -41.43
N GLU A 304 -0.76 -11.41 -42.10
CA GLU A 304 -1.00 -10.11 -41.46
C GLU A 304 -2.19 -10.16 -40.48
N LEU A 305 -3.25 -10.90 -40.81
CA LEU A 305 -4.36 -11.20 -39.88
C LEU A 305 -3.85 -11.94 -38.64
N MET A 306 -2.98 -12.95 -38.82
CA MET A 306 -2.39 -13.66 -37.69
C MET A 306 -1.55 -12.74 -36.80
N ASP A 307 -0.83 -11.78 -37.38
CA ASP A 307 -0.09 -10.78 -36.61
C ASP A 307 -1.04 -9.87 -35.82
N VAL A 308 -2.02 -9.28 -36.49
CA VAL A 308 -2.96 -8.33 -35.86
C VAL A 308 -3.76 -8.98 -34.73
N PHE A 309 -4.21 -10.21 -34.89
CA PHE A 309 -5.00 -10.93 -33.89
C PHE A 309 -4.14 -11.80 -32.94
N SER A 310 -2.83 -11.59 -32.89
CA SER A 310 -1.96 -12.33 -31.98
C SER A 310 -1.97 -11.77 -30.55
N ASN A 311 -1.35 -12.52 -29.64
CA ASN A 311 -1.05 -12.12 -28.27
C ASN A 311 0.38 -11.56 -28.09
N ARG A 312 1.12 -11.29 -29.19
CA ARG A 312 2.53 -10.87 -29.17
C ARG A 312 2.74 -9.38 -29.48
N GLU A 313 3.91 -8.89 -29.12
CA GLU A 313 4.41 -7.60 -29.61
C GLU A 313 4.85 -7.75 -31.08
N LEU A 314 4.36 -6.86 -31.93
CA LEU A 314 4.66 -6.78 -33.36
C LEU A 314 5.80 -5.81 -33.63
N ALA A 315 6.31 -5.83 -34.87
CA ALA A 315 7.33 -4.89 -35.30
C ALA A 315 6.91 -3.43 -35.05
N GLY A 316 7.84 -2.63 -34.50
CA GLY A 316 7.59 -1.22 -34.19
C GLY A 316 6.85 -0.97 -32.86
N GLY A 317 6.75 -1.97 -31.99
CA GLY A 317 6.15 -1.84 -30.65
C GLY A 317 4.62 -1.83 -30.64
N LYS A 318 3.99 -2.19 -31.77
CA LYS A 318 2.54 -2.34 -31.84
C LYS A 318 2.16 -3.67 -31.19
N LEU A 319 1.20 -3.65 -30.27
CA LEU A 319 0.70 -4.87 -29.64
C LEU A 319 -0.38 -5.52 -30.51
N GLY A 320 -0.35 -6.84 -30.64
CA GLY A 320 -1.47 -7.62 -31.19
C GLY A 320 -2.75 -7.40 -30.37
N LEU A 321 -3.90 -7.63 -30.99
CA LEU A 321 -5.22 -7.33 -30.41
C LEU A 321 -5.45 -8.03 -29.07
N PHE A 322 -4.96 -9.26 -28.93
CA PHE A 322 -5.11 -10.08 -27.73
C PHE A 322 -3.85 -10.12 -26.85
N HIS A 323 -2.94 -9.16 -27.02
CA HIS A 323 -1.79 -9.03 -26.13
C HIS A 323 -2.25 -8.73 -24.70
N ALA A 324 -1.62 -9.37 -23.70
CA ALA A 324 -2.02 -9.26 -22.29
C ALA A 324 -2.14 -7.80 -21.81
N ASP A 325 -1.23 -6.92 -22.22
CA ASP A 325 -1.26 -5.50 -21.84
C ASP A 325 -2.44 -4.71 -22.42
N ARG A 326 -3.07 -5.17 -23.52
CA ARG A 326 -4.27 -4.56 -24.10
C ARG A 326 -5.57 -5.06 -23.47
N LEU A 327 -5.54 -6.20 -22.79
CA LEU A 327 -6.73 -6.81 -22.20
C LEU A 327 -6.85 -6.40 -20.73
N THR A 328 -8.07 -6.12 -20.29
CA THR A 328 -8.37 -5.83 -18.89
C THR A 328 -9.66 -6.51 -18.46
N PHE A 329 -9.92 -6.45 -17.15
CA PHE A 329 -11.09 -7.04 -16.52
C PHE A 329 -12.40 -6.46 -17.04
N GLY A 330 -13.35 -7.34 -17.34
CA GLY A 330 -14.71 -6.96 -17.75
C GLY A 330 -14.79 -6.27 -19.11
N ASP A 331 -13.71 -6.27 -19.89
CA ASP A 331 -13.74 -5.80 -21.26
C ASP A 331 -14.44 -6.84 -22.14
N ASP A 332 -15.63 -6.48 -22.59
CA ASP A 332 -16.38 -7.26 -23.56
C ASP A 332 -15.65 -7.31 -24.92
N VAL A 333 -15.80 -8.43 -25.63
CA VAL A 333 -15.26 -8.58 -26.98
C VAL A 333 -16.32 -8.22 -28.01
N TYR A 334 -16.21 -7.02 -28.56
CA TYR A 334 -17.15 -6.52 -29.57
C TYR A 334 -16.83 -7.06 -30.96
N LEU A 335 -17.88 -7.56 -31.63
CA LEU A 335 -17.82 -8.02 -33.02
C LEU A 335 -17.31 -6.91 -33.95
N SER A 336 -17.78 -5.68 -33.73
CA SER A 336 -17.37 -4.51 -34.51
C SER A 336 -15.87 -4.23 -34.41
N THR A 337 -15.24 -4.46 -33.25
CA THR A 337 -13.79 -4.31 -33.07
C THR A 337 -13.04 -5.35 -33.89
N LEU A 338 -13.48 -6.61 -33.89
CA LEU A 338 -12.88 -7.67 -34.70
C LEU A 338 -12.96 -7.33 -36.20
N VAL A 339 -14.14 -6.92 -36.66
CA VAL A 339 -14.34 -6.53 -38.07
C VAL A 339 -13.48 -5.30 -38.42
N ALA A 340 -13.43 -4.29 -37.55
CA ALA A 340 -12.68 -3.07 -37.79
C ALA A 340 -11.17 -3.31 -37.84
N GLU A 341 -10.62 -4.15 -36.96
CA GLU A 341 -9.18 -4.47 -37.00
C GLU A 341 -8.82 -5.31 -38.23
N ALA A 342 -9.66 -6.26 -38.63
CA ALA A 342 -9.45 -7.03 -39.86
C ALA A 342 -9.57 -6.15 -41.12
N GLN A 343 -10.53 -5.23 -41.17
CA GLN A 343 -10.73 -4.32 -42.31
C GLN A 343 -9.61 -3.29 -42.50
N LYS A 344 -8.77 -3.04 -41.50
CA LYS A 344 -7.59 -2.15 -41.63
C LYS A 344 -6.48 -2.78 -42.47
N ILE A 345 -6.50 -4.10 -42.66
CA ILE A 345 -5.45 -4.84 -43.37
C ILE A 345 -5.60 -4.61 -44.88
N GLN A 346 -4.49 -4.27 -45.51
CA GLN A 346 -4.49 -3.98 -46.93
C GLN A 346 -4.78 -5.25 -47.74
N GLY A 347 -5.79 -5.18 -48.61
CA GLY A 347 -6.21 -6.33 -49.41
C GLY A 347 -7.46 -7.05 -48.90
N VAL A 348 -7.98 -6.69 -47.73
CA VAL A 348 -9.29 -7.17 -47.25
C VAL A 348 -10.41 -6.41 -47.96
N GLU A 349 -11.35 -7.14 -48.55
CA GLU A 349 -12.56 -6.60 -49.20
C GLU A 349 -13.75 -6.59 -48.22
N SER A 350 -13.99 -7.71 -47.55
CA SER A 350 -15.07 -7.85 -46.58
C SER A 350 -14.72 -8.88 -45.50
N VAL A 351 -15.26 -8.69 -44.30
CA VAL A 351 -15.08 -9.59 -43.17
C VAL A 351 -16.45 -9.91 -42.58
N ALA A 352 -16.72 -11.19 -42.33
CA ALA A 352 -17.89 -11.64 -41.60
C ALA A 352 -17.45 -12.54 -40.44
N VAL A 353 -17.99 -12.28 -39.24
CA VAL A 353 -17.72 -13.12 -38.07
C VAL A 353 -18.68 -14.29 -38.10
N GLN A 354 -18.14 -15.50 -38.26
CA GLN A 354 -18.91 -16.74 -38.30
C GLN A 354 -19.05 -17.35 -36.91
N LYS A 355 -18.06 -17.16 -36.04
CA LYS A 355 -18.10 -17.62 -34.65
C LYS A 355 -17.48 -16.58 -33.72
N LEU A 356 -18.15 -16.31 -32.61
CA LEU A 356 -17.66 -15.50 -31.51
C LEU A 356 -18.27 -16.07 -30.23
N GLN A 357 -17.53 -16.89 -29.50
CA GLN A 357 -18.03 -17.51 -28.27
C GLN A 357 -16.89 -17.82 -27.30
N ARG A 358 -17.24 -18.18 -26.08
CA ARG A 358 -16.29 -18.75 -25.11
C ARG A 358 -15.97 -20.19 -25.53
N LEU A 359 -14.70 -20.59 -25.48
CA LEU A 359 -14.25 -21.88 -26.04
C LEU A 359 -14.92 -23.10 -25.40
N PHE A 360 -15.24 -23.04 -24.10
CA PHE A 360 -15.79 -24.15 -23.32
C PHE A 360 -17.27 -23.99 -22.94
N GLU A 361 -17.95 -23.01 -23.52
CA GLU A 361 -19.36 -22.74 -23.26
C GLU A 361 -20.12 -22.75 -24.59
N PRO A 362 -21.41 -23.10 -24.61
CA PRO A 362 -22.22 -23.02 -25.83
C PRO A 362 -22.40 -21.56 -26.28
N GLU A 363 -22.76 -21.38 -27.55
CA GLU A 363 -23.16 -20.08 -28.08
C GLU A 363 -24.34 -19.47 -27.29
N ASN A 364 -24.32 -18.17 -27.12
CA ASN A 364 -25.29 -17.39 -26.36
C ASN A 364 -25.69 -16.10 -27.12
N ASN A 365 -25.90 -16.24 -28.43
CA ASN A 365 -26.32 -15.17 -29.35
C ASN A 365 -25.34 -13.98 -29.43
N GLU A 366 -24.05 -14.18 -29.21
CA GLU A 366 -23.03 -13.14 -29.22
C GLU A 366 -22.94 -12.44 -30.59
N ILE A 367 -23.13 -13.19 -31.69
CA ILE A 367 -23.11 -12.65 -33.05
C ILE A 367 -24.31 -11.72 -33.27
N GLU A 368 -25.51 -12.14 -32.86
CA GLU A 368 -26.74 -11.35 -33.02
C GLU A 368 -26.69 -10.07 -32.17
N ASN A 369 -26.13 -10.18 -30.96
CA ASN A 369 -25.93 -9.05 -30.05
C ASN A 369 -24.73 -8.17 -30.45
N GLY A 370 -23.83 -8.67 -31.28
CA GLY A 370 -22.59 -8.00 -31.70
C GLY A 370 -21.53 -7.89 -30.59
N VAL A 371 -21.66 -8.66 -29.51
CA VAL A 371 -20.78 -8.58 -28.33
C VAL A 371 -20.72 -9.92 -27.59
N LEU A 372 -19.53 -10.31 -27.16
CA LEU A 372 -19.30 -11.39 -26.21
C LEU A 372 -19.03 -10.78 -24.84
N PRO A 373 -19.99 -10.88 -23.89
CA PRO A 373 -19.86 -10.23 -22.59
C PRO A 373 -18.90 -11.01 -21.67
N LEU A 374 -18.02 -10.27 -20.99
CA LEU A 374 -17.14 -10.81 -19.95
C LEU A 374 -17.56 -10.34 -18.55
N GLY A 375 -17.39 -11.21 -17.57
CA GLY A 375 -17.63 -10.87 -16.17
C GLY A 375 -16.61 -9.85 -15.66
N SER A 376 -16.98 -9.09 -14.64
CA SER A 376 -16.13 -8.03 -14.06
C SER A 376 -14.80 -8.53 -13.46
N LEU A 377 -14.64 -9.83 -13.26
CA LEU A 377 -13.42 -10.48 -12.77
C LEU A 377 -12.76 -11.38 -13.83
N GLU A 378 -13.22 -11.29 -15.07
CA GLU A 378 -12.76 -12.10 -16.20
C GLU A 378 -11.91 -11.25 -17.16
N ILE A 379 -10.90 -11.87 -17.76
CA ILE A 379 -10.07 -11.27 -18.81
C ILE A 379 -10.08 -12.21 -20.02
N ALA A 380 -10.32 -11.68 -21.21
CA ALA A 380 -10.25 -12.44 -22.45
C ALA A 380 -8.87 -13.11 -22.63
N ARG A 381 -8.83 -14.27 -23.30
CA ARG A 381 -7.59 -14.93 -23.69
C ARG A 381 -7.72 -15.54 -25.09
N LEU A 382 -6.75 -15.26 -25.94
CA LEU A 382 -6.64 -15.86 -27.26
C LEU A 382 -5.16 -15.92 -27.66
N ASP A 383 -4.56 -17.08 -27.46
CA ASP A 383 -3.14 -17.31 -27.78
C ASP A 383 -2.94 -17.91 -29.16
N ASN A 384 -3.92 -18.70 -29.62
CA ASN A 384 -3.88 -19.43 -30.89
C ASN A 384 -2.60 -20.29 -31.07
N ASP A 385 -2.09 -20.86 -29.96
CA ASP A 385 -0.95 -21.77 -29.96
C ASP A 385 -1.44 -23.21 -30.18
N PRO A 386 -1.00 -23.90 -31.25
CA PRO A 386 -1.35 -25.31 -31.49
C PRO A 386 -0.96 -26.26 -30.36
N SER A 387 0.03 -25.89 -29.54
CA SER A 387 0.48 -26.68 -28.38
C SER A 387 -0.44 -26.51 -27.16
N PHE A 388 -1.20 -25.42 -27.10
CA PHE A 388 -2.13 -25.09 -26.01
C PHE A 388 -3.47 -24.56 -26.57
N PRO A 389 -4.23 -25.38 -27.34
CA PRO A 389 -5.49 -24.97 -27.94
C PRO A 389 -6.56 -24.56 -26.91
N GLU A 390 -6.43 -24.99 -25.66
CA GLU A 390 -7.28 -24.59 -24.54
C GLU A 390 -7.20 -23.10 -24.19
N TYR A 391 -6.19 -22.38 -24.69
CA TYR A 391 -5.97 -20.96 -24.45
C TYR A 391 -6.55 -20.03 -25.52
N GLY A 392 -7.49 -20.56 -26.29
CA GLY A 392 -8.27 -19.81 -27.26
C GLY A 392 -7.76 -19.99 -28.68
N LEU A 393 -8.70 -19.95 -29.62
CA LEU A 393 -8.51 -20.32 -31.02
C LEU A 393 -9.05 -19.20 -31.90
N ILE A 394 -8.30 -18.89 -32.96
CA ILE A 394 -8.81 -18.06 -34.06
C ILE A 394 -8.58 -18.74 -35.41
N ARG A 395 -9.64 -18.75 -36.23
CA ARG A 395 -9.63 -19.32 -37.57
C ARG A 395 -10.05 -18.28 -38.58
N PHE A 396 -9.35 -18.27 -39.72
CA PHE A 396 -9.69 -17.42 -40.86
C PHE A 396 -10.00 -18.30 -42.07
N ASP A 397 -11.25 -18.28 -42.51
CA ASP A 397 -11.71 -18.84 -43.79
C ASP A 397 -11.47 -17.79 -44.89
N MET A 398 -10.41 -17.98 -45.67
CA MET A 398 -9.98 -17.04 -46.70
C MET A 398 -10.71 -17.33 -48.02
N ARG A 399 -11.39 -16.32 -48.58
CA ARG A 399 -12.13 -16.39 -49.86
C ARG A 399 -11.64 -15.32 -50.84
N GLY A 400 -11.87 -15.53 -52.14
CA GLY A 400 -11.41 -14.60 -53.18
C GLY A 400 -9.89 -14.56 -53.32
N GLY A 401 -9.33 -13.43 -53.75
CA GLY A 401 -7.89 -13.25 -53.93
C GLY A 401 -7.26 -14.15 -55.01
N ARG A 402 -5.94 -14.13 -55.05
CA ARG A 402 -5.11 -15.02 -55.87
C ARG A 402 -4.48 -16.15 -55.06
#